data_AF-A0A8J4SFK8-F1
#
_entry.id   AF-A0A8J4SFK8-F1
#
_cell.length_a   1.000
_cell.length_b   1.000
_cell.length_c   1.000
_cell.angle_alpha   90.00
_cell.angle_beta   90.00
_cell.angle_gamma   90.00
#
_symmetry.space_group_name_H-M   'P 1'
#
loop_
_entity.id
_entity.type
_entity.pdbx_description
1 polymer ?
#
loop_
_entity_poly.entity_id
_entity_poly.type
_entity_poly.pdbx_seq_one_letter_code
_entity_poly.pdbx_strand_id
1 'polypeptide(L)'
;MASFSNVELRLFEESSFTCRTLGILLTLNVDNNRLIFFRHSEVMKEITLGSNVSISRLSMKIAGITVKKEATERALVSYFIGFESLKDLLNFLTCMKACNTSLTGCGSDLIVSSFDKRTDSWSAVQYFQFYSYLSQQQNMMQVSELLSPTSHHDGRIFCQDCKAAT
;
A
#
# COMPACT_ATOMS: atom_id res chain seq x y z
N MET A 1 -23.77 -17.05 -1.33
CA MET A 1 -22.97 -16.65 -2.50
C MET A 1 -22.99 -15.13 -2.57
N ALA A 2 -21.83 -14.48 -2.50
CA ALA A 2 -21.71 -13.03 -2.63
C ALA A 2 -21.05 -12.70 -3.97
N SER A 3 -21.58 -11.71 -4.67
CA SER A 3 -21.06 -11.25 -5.97
C SER A 3 -20.63 -9.79 -5.86
N PHE A 4 -19.46 -9.47 -6.40
CA PHE A 4 -18.90 -8.13 -6.45
C PHE A 4 -18.60 -7.77 -7.90
N SER A 5 -19.17 -6.67 -8.39
CA SER A 5 -18.93 -6.14 -9.73
C SER A 5 -17.78 -5.14 -9.72
N ASN A 6 -17.24 -4.85 -10.90
CA ASN A 6 -16.23 -3.82 -11.10
C ASN A 6 -14.96 -4.02 -10.26
N VAL A 7 -14.54 -5.28 -10.13
CA VAL A 7 -13.30 -5.64 -9.42
C VAL A 7 -12.13 -5.73 -10.38
N GLU A 8 -10.98 -5.31 -9.89
CA GLU A 8 -9.70 -5.48 -10.55
C GLU A 8 -8.94 -6.65 -9.91
N LEU A 9 -8.29 -7.47 -10.73
CA LEU A 9 -7.41 -8.54 -10.27
C LEU A 9 -5.99 -8.30 -10.78
N ARG A 10 -5.04 -8.26 -9.85
CA ARG A 10 -3.60 -8.23 -10.13
C ARG A 10 -2.90 -9.45 -9.56
N LEU A 11 -1.84 -9.88 -10.23
CA LEU A 11 -0.92 -10.91 -9.76
C LEU A 11 0.41 -10.25 -9.42
N PHE A 12 0.90 -10.53 -8.22
CA PHE A 12 2.25 -10.22 -7.79
C PHE A 12 3.10 -11.49 -7.81
N GLU A 13 4.19 -11.43 -8.57
CA GLU A 13 5.17 -12.51 -8.69
C GLU A 13 6.42 -12.12 -7.92
N GLU A 14 6.72 -12.89 -6.87
CA GLU A 14 7.81 -12.56 -5.93
C GLU A 14 9.20 -12.73 -6.56
N SER A 15 9.36 -13.71 -7.46
CA SER A 15 10.64 -13.99 -8.14
C SER A 15 11.11 -12.84 -9.03
N SER A 16 10.18 -12.15 -9.69
CA SER A 16 10.47 -11.02 -10.57
C SER A 16 10.20 -9.67 -9.90
N PHE A 17 9.64 -9.67 -8.68
CA PHE A 17 9.13 -8.50 -7.97
C PHE A 17 8.19 -7.64 -8.84
N THR A 18 7.43 -8.28 -9.73
CA THR A 18 6.53 -7.60 -10.66
C THR A 18 5.07 -7.77 -10.26
N CYS A 19 4.27 -6.73 -10.51
CA CYS A 19 2.82 -6.74 -10.34
C CYS A 19 2.17 -6.53 -11.71
N ARG A 20 1.42 -7.53 -12.18
CA ARG A 20 0.71 -7.50 -13.47
C ARG A 20 -0.80 -7.51 -13.26
N THR A 21 -1.52 -6.69 -14.01
CA THR A 21 -2.98 -6.75 -14.02
C THR A 21 -3.44 -7.96 -14.85
N LEU A 22 -4.20 -8.85 -14.22
CA LEU A 22 -4.82 -10.00 -14.89
C LEU A 22 -6.14 -9.60 -15.55
N GLY A 23 -6.88 -8.67 -14.94
CA GLY A 23 -8.10 -8.12 -15.53
C GLY A 23 -8.71 -6.98 -14.72
N ILE A 24 -9.51 -6.16 -15.41
CA ILE A 24 -10.27 -5.04 -14.87
C ILE A 24 -11.75 -5.22 -15.19
N LEU A 25 -12.62 -4.50 -14.48
CA LEU A 25 -14.07 -4.55 -14.66
C LEU A 25 -14.62 -5.99 -14.55
N LEU A 26 -14.03 -6.81 -13.67
CA LEU A 26 -14.41 -8.19 -13.48
C LEU A 26 -15.62 -8.30 -12.55
N THR A 27 -16.30 -9.43 -12.60
CA THR A 27 -17.28 -9.84 -11.60
C THR A 27 -16.68 -10.96 -10.76
N LEU A 28 -16.50 -10.74 -9.47
CA LEU A 28 -16.04 -11.74 -8.51
C LEU A 28 -17.25 -12.42 -7.85
N ASN A 29 -17.35 -13.73 -8.01
CA ASN A 29 -18.23 -14.56 -7.20
C ASN A 29 -17.42 -15.26 -6.11
N VAL A 30 -17.91 -15.11 -4.88
CA VAL A 30 -17.37 -15.76 -3.70
C VAL A 30 -18.26 -16.94 -3.33
N ASP A 31 -17.66 -18.12 -3.41
CA ASP A 31 -18.18 -19.38 -2.90
C ASP A 31 -17.33 -19.86 -1.71
N ASN A 32 -17.84 -20.82 -0.92
CA ASN A 32 -17.22 -21.25 0.34
C ASN A 32 -15.76 -21.70 0.17
N ASN A 33 -15.42 -22.31 -0.96
CA ASN A 33 -14.08 -22.84 -1.22
C ASN A 33 -13.38 -22.20 -2.43
N ARG A 34 -14.02 -21.27 -3.14
CA ARG A 34 -13.54 -20.78 -4.44
C ARG A 34 -13.87 -19.31 -4.64
N LEU A 35 -12.90 -18.58 -5.20
CA LEU A 35 -13.08 -17.24 -5.73
C LEU A 35 -13.00 -17.32 -7.25
N ILE A 36 -14.09 -16.96 -7.92
CA ILE A 36 -14.20 -17.08 -9.37
C ILE A 36 -14.41 -15.69 -9.97
N PHE A 37 -13.52 -15.30 -10.87
CA PHE A 37 -13.55 -14.03 -11.57
C PHE A 37 -14.08 -14.23 -12.97
N PHE A 38 -15.12 -13.48 -13.32
CA PHE A 38 -15.78 -13.52 -14.60
C PHE A 38 -15.56 -12.24 -15.40
N ARG A 39 -15.51 -12.37 -16.72
CA ARG A 39 -15.58 -11.26 -17.67
C ARG A 39 -16.53 -11.62 -18.79
N HIS A 40 -17.60 -10.85 -18.99
CA HIS A 40 -18.64 -11.13 -20.00
C HIS A 40 -19.13 -12.59 -20.01
N SER A 41 -19.35 -13.18 -18.82
CA SER A 41 -19.77 -14.58 -18.60
C SER A 41 -18.70 -15.67 -18.83
N GLU A 42 -17.46 -15.30 -19.19
CA GLU A 42 -16.32 -16.21 -19.25
C GLU A 42 -15.54 -16.22 -17.93
N VAL A 43 -15.13 -17.41 -17.46
CA VAL A 43 -14.28 -17.53 -16.27
C VAL A 43 -12.85 -17.13 -16.62
N MET A 44 -12.37 -16.03 -16.07
CA MET A 44 -11.01 -15.54 -16.27
C MET A 44 -10.01 -16.17 -15.32
N LYS A 45 -10.40 -16.33 -14.06
CA LYS A 45 -9.53 -16.91 -13.05
C LYS A 45 -10.34 -17.55 -11.95
N GLU A 46 -9.83 -18.67 -11.47
CA GLU A 46 -10.34 -19.35 -10.29
C GLU A 46 -9.21 -19.49 -9.27
N ILE A 47 -9.51 -19.17 -8.01
CA ILE A 47 -8.60 -19.34 -6.87
C ILE A 47 -9.30 -20.23 -5.84
N THR A 48 -8.74 -21.40 -5.58
CA THR A 48 -9.24 -22.32 -4.57
C THR A 48 -8.74 -21.89 -3.19
N LEU A 49 -9.67 -21.70 -2.27
CA LEU A 49 -9.43 -21.32 -0.89
C LEU A 49 -9.21 -22.60 -0.07
N GLY A 50 -7.97 -22.85 0.33
CA GLY A 50 -7.58 -23.98 1.20
C GLY A 50 -6.76 -23.51 2.39
N SER A 51 -6.21 -24.45 3.17
CA SER A 51 -5.36 -24.18 4.34
C SER A 51 -4.11 -23.35 4.04
N ASN A 52 -3.70 -23.31 2.76
CA ASN A 52 -2.48 -22.68 2.30
C ASN A 52 -2.70 -21.22 1.85
N VAL A 53 -3.91 -20.69 2.04
CA VAL A 53 -4.30 -19.36 1.60
C VAL A 53 -4.42 -18.42 2.80
N SER A 54 -3.75 -17.28 2.75
CA SER A 54 -3.96 -16.18 3.69
C SER A 54 -4.59 -15.00 2.97
N ILE A 55 -5.60 -14.40 3.60
CA ILE A 55 -6.29 -13.21 3.08
C ILE A 55 -6.12 -12.11 4.10
N SER A 56 -5.77 -10.91 3.64
CA SER A 56 -5.68 -9.73 4.48
C SER A 56 -6.12 -8.49 3.75
N ARG A 57 -6.63 -7.51 4.52
CA ARG A 57 -6.83 -6.17 4.00
C ARG A 57 -5.47 -5.48 3.85
N LEU A 58 -5.25 -4.86 2.70
CA LEU A 58 -4.03 -4.09 2.42
C LEU A 58 -4.30 -2.60 2.33
N SER A 59 -5.48 -2.16 1.89
CA SER A 59 -5.77 -0.72 1.77
C SER A 59 -7.25 -0.43 1.96
N MET A 60 -7.68 0.77 1.60
CA MET A 60 -9.08 1.20 1.63
C MET A 60 -9.95 0.41 0.64
N LYS A 61 -9.36 -0.01 -0.48
CA LYS A 61 -10.07 -0.69 -1.57
C LYS A 61 -9.40 -1.98 -2.03
N ILE A 62 -8.33 -2.42 -1.36
CA ILE A 62 -7.52 -3.55 -1.81
C ILE A 62 -7.49 -4.67 -0.76
N ALA A 63 -7.81 -5.88 -1.19
CA ALA A 63 -7.54 -7.12 -0.47
C ALA A 63 -6.34 -7.85 -1.09
N GLY A 64 -5.50 -8.44 -0.24
CA GLY A 64 -4.41 -9.33 -0.63
C GLY A 64 -4.77 -10.78 -0.35
N ILE A 65 -4.44 -11.66 -1.29
CA ILE A 65 -4.59 -13.11 -1.17
C ILE A 65 -3.23 -13.73 -1.47
N THR A 66 -2.62 -14.38 -0.49
CA THR A 66 -1.36 -15.10 -0.68
C THR A 66 -1.63 -16.59 -0.65
N VAL A 67 -1.21 -17.29 -1.70
CA VAL A 67 -1.32 -18.74 -1.82
C VAL A 67 0.07 -19.34 -1.68
N LYS A 68 0.26 -20.18 -0.65
CA LYS A 68 1.49 -20.97 -0.48
C LYS A 68 1.40 -22.22 -1.33
N LYS A 69 2.32 -22.38 -2.29
CA LYS A 69 2.41 -23.61 -3.09
C LYS A 69 3.26 -24.63 -2.32
N GLU A 70 2.74 -25.85 -2.12
CA GLU A 70 3.43 -26.91 -1.36
C GLU A 70 4.56 -27.60 -2.14
N ALA A 71 4.59 -27.49 -3.47
CA ALA A 71 5.51 -28.27 -4.29
C ALA A 71 6.88 -27.57 -4.46
N THR A 72 7.86 -28.02 -3.66
CA THR A 72 9.34 -28.02 -3.85
C THR A 72 10.06 -26.68 -4.07
N GLU A 73 9.38 -25.63 -4.51
CA GLU A 73 9.91 -24.27 -4.64
C GLU A 73 9.16 -23.34 -3.67
N ARG A 74 9.89 -22.46 -2.98
CA ARG A 74 9.33 -21.39 -2.12
C ARG A 74 8.62 -20.30 -2.93
N ALA A 75 7.86 -20.67 -3.96
CA ALA A 75 7.12 -19.73 -4.78
C ALA A 75 5.79 -19.40 -4.10
N LEU A 76 5.71 -18.21 -3.50
CA LEU A 76 4.44 -17.63 -3.06
C LEU A 76 3.78 -16.95 -4.25
N VAL A 77 2.48 -17.17 -4.41
CA VAL A 77 1.69 -16.50 -5.43
C VAL A 77 0.73 -15.56 -4.73
N SER A 78 0.92 -14.26 -4.94
CA SER A 78 0.11 -13.22 -4.31
C SER A 78 -0.81 -12.57 -5.33
N TYR A 79 -2.09 -12.45 -5.00
CA TYR A 79 -3.09 -11.77 -5.79
C TYR A 79 -3.59 -10.53 -5.03
N PHE A 80 -3.81 -9.45 -5.77
CA PHE A 80 -4.44 -8.25 -5.23
C PHE A 80 -5.79 -8.05 -5.91
N ILE A 81 -6.83 -7.89 -5.10
CA ILE A 81 -8.19 -7.61 -5.56
C ILE A 81 -8.50 -6.16 -5.22
N GLY A 82 -8.76 -5.35 -6.25
CA GLY A 82 -9.24 -3.98 -6.12
C GLY A 82 -10.74 -3.91 -6.22
N PHE A 83 -11.39 -3.30 -5.23
CA PHE A 83 -12.83 -3.05 -5.17
C PHE A 83 -13.13 -1.59 -5.50
N GLU A 84 -14.34 -1.32 -5.99
CA GLU A 84 -14.79 0.04 -6.28
C GLU A 84 -14.99 0.87 -5.01
N SER A 85 -15.52 0.24 -3.95
CA SER A 85 -15.82 0.88 -2.66
C SER A 85 -15.21 0.15 -1.48
N LEU A 86 -14.92 0.89 -0.40
CA LEU A 86 -14.55 0.33 0.89
C LEU A 86 -15.66 -0.60 1.43
N LYS A 87 -16.93 -0.25 1.18
CA LYS A 87 -18.07 -1.07 1.61
C LYS A 87 -17.98 -2.48 1.03
N ASP A 88 -17.65 -2.59 -0.25
CA ASP A 88 -17.56 -3.87 -0.96
C ASP A 88 -16.38 -4.70 -0.46
N LEU A 89 -15.23 -4.06 -0.23
CA LEU A 89 -14.07 -4.69 0.40
C LEU A 89 -14.41 -5.26 1.79
N LEU A 90 -15.09 -4.49 2.64
CA LEU A 90 -15.46 -4.93 3.99
C LEU A 90 -16.49 -6.06 3.95
N ASN A 91 -17.46 -5.98 3.03
CA ASN A 91 -18.43 -7.04 2.80
C ASN A 91 -17.72 -8.33 2.35
N PHE A 92 -16.79 -8.23 1.40
CA PHE A 92 -15.96 -9.35 0.95
C PHE A 92 -15.19 -9.99 2.11
N LEU A 93 -14.49 -9.20 2.92
CA LEU A 93 -13.73 -9.70 4.07
C LEU A 93 -14.64 -10.36 5.12
N THR A 94 -15.87 -9.85 5.28
CA THR A 94 -16.87 -10.45 6.17
C THR A 94 -17.36 -11.79 5.64
N CYS A 95 -17.60 -11.91 4.33
CA CYS A 95 -17.90 -13.19 3.68
C CYS A 95 -16.77 -14.20 3.87
N MET A 96 -15.51 -13.76 3.70
CA MET A 96 -14.34 -14.59 3.91
C MET A 96 -14.19 -15.04 5.37
N LYS A 97 -14.49 -14.17 6.35
CA LYS A 97 -14.54 -14.55 7.76
C LYS A 97 -15.57 -15.63 8.01
N ALA A 98 -16.81 -15.44 7.53
CA ALA A 98 -17.90 -16.39 7.72
C ALA A 98 -17.54 -17.78 7.20
N CYS A 99 -16.88 -17.87 6.04
CA CYS A 99 -16.44 -19.14 5.45
C CYS A 99 -15.33 -19.85 6.25
N ASN A 100 -14.50 -19.11 7.02
CA ASN A 100 -13.38 -19.66 7.78
C ASN A 100 -13.70 -19.96 9.26
N THR A 101 -14.95 -19.79 9.69
CA THR A 101 -15.35 -19.94 11.11
C THR A 101 -15.23 -21.35 11.69
N SER A 102 -14.79 -22.35 10.92
CA SER A 102 -14.40 -23.67 11.43
C SER A 102 -13.01 -23.72 12.09
N LEU A 103 -12.18 -22.68 11.96
CA LEU A 103 -10.84 -22.64 12.54
C LEU A 103 -10.61 -21.35 13.36
N THR A 104 -10.84 -21.48 14.67
CA THR A 104 -10.16 -20.78 15.76
C THR A 104 -10.12 -19.23 15.74
N GLY A 105 -11.01 -18.61 16.51
CA GLY A 105 -10.62 -17.69 17.60
C GLY A 105 -9.95 -16.34 17.32
N CYS A 106 -9.87 -15.83 16.08
CA CYS A 106 -9.26 -14.51 15.82
C CYS A 106 -10.21 -13.57 15.07
N GLY A 107 -11.14 -12.95 15.80
CA GLY A 107 -12.31 -12.25 15.25
C GLY A 107 -12.07 -10.87 14.61
N SER A 108 -10.95 -10.19 14.84
CA SER A 108 -10.79 -8.77 14.44
C SER A 108 -9.77 -8.51 13.32
N ASP A 109 -8.83 -9.42 13.09
CA ASP A 109 -7.58 -9.09 12.39
C ASP A 109 -7.68 -8.94 10.86
N LEU A 110 -8.73 -9.48 10.25
CA LEU A 110 -8.98 -9.40 8.80
C LEU A 110 -9.55 -8.05 8.34
N ILE A 111 -10.19 -7.29 9.25
CA ILE A 111 -10.83 -5.99 8.92
C ILE A 111 -9.83 -4.83 9.05
N VAL A 112 -8.89 -4.94 9.99
CA VAL A 112 -7.81 -3.98 10.19
C VAL A 112 -6.80 -4.15 9.05
N SER A 113 -6.45 -3.06 8.36
CA SER A 113 -5.48 -3.15 7.28
C SER A 113 -4.12 -3.57 7.83
N SER A 114 -3.39 -4.39 7.07
CA SER A 114 -2.00 -4.74 7.39
C SER A 114 -1.10 -3.51 7.46
N PHE A 115 -1.47 -2.43 6.77
CA PHE A 115 -0.80 -1.13 6.88
C PHE A 115 -1.12 -0.45 8.20
N ASP A 116 -2.39 -0.41 8.62
CA ASP A 116 -2.79 0.20 9.90
C ASP A 116 -2.11 -0.50 11.09
N LYS A 117 -1.86 -1.81 11.00
CA LYS A 117 -1.12 -2.55 12.04
C LYS A 117 0.37 -2.20 12.10
N ARG A 118 0.96 -1.76 10.99
CA ARG A 118 2.40 -1.49 10.85
C ARG A 118 2.73 0.00 10.93
N THR A 119 1.76 0.85 10.70
CA THR A 119 1.91 2.30 10.73
C THR A 119 1.28 2.82 12.00
N ASP A 120 2.12 3.25 12.95
CA ASP A 120 1.65 4.14 14.00
C ASP A 120 1.41 5.51 13.35
N SER A 121 0.15 5.96 13.32
CA SER A 121 -0.24 7.21 12.66
C SER A 121 0.49 8.44 13.21
N TRP A 122 1.03 8.35 14.43
CA TRP A 122 1.82 9.41 15.07
C TRP A 122 3.29 9.43 14.61
N SER A 123 3.84 8.30 14.19
CA SER A 123 5.28 8.17 13.88
C SER A 123 5.70 9.00 12.67
N ALA A 124 4.86 9.10 11.63
CA ALA A 124 5.15 9.89 10.44
C ALA A 124 5.11 11.39 10.71
N VAL A 125 4.14 11.86 11.50
CA VAL A 125 4.04 13.27 11.88
C VAL A 125 5.25 13.69 12.71
N GLN A 126 5.65 12.86 13.67
CA GLN A 126 6.86 13.10 14.48
C GLN A 126 8.12 13.10 13.63
N TYR A 127 8.23 12.21 12.65
CA TYR A 127 9.36 12.20 11.72
C TYR A 127 9.44 13.51 10.93
N PHE A 128 8.34 13.97 10.34
CA PHE A 128 8.32 15.24 9.63
C PHE A 128 8.61 16.43 10.55
N GLN A 129 8.10 16.44 11.77
CA GLN A 129 8.38 17.48 12.76
C GLN A 129 9.86 17.52 13.14
N PHE A 130 10.49 16.36 13.36
CA PHE A 130 11.90 16.25 13.68
C PHE A 130 12.79 16.82 12.57
N TYR A 131 12.58 16.42 11.30
CA TYR A 131 13.38 16.93 10.19
C TYR A 131 13.05 18.38 9.79
N SER A 132 11.80 18.81 9.98
CA SER A 132 11.43 20.23 9.85
C SER A 132 12.19 21.09 10.88
N TYR A 133 12.33 20.58 12.11
CA TYR A 133 13.09 21.26 13.15
C TYR A 133 14.61 21.29 12.85
N LEU A 134 15.19 20.16 12.44
CA LEU A 134 16.62 20.09 12.09
C LEU A 134 16.98 20.98 10.89
N SER A 135 16.14 21.03 9.87
CA SER A 135 16.37 21.89 8.70
C SER A 135 16.34 23.38 9.04
N GLN A 136 15.50 23.80 10.00
CA GLN A 136 15.50 25.17 10.52
C GLN A 136 16.79 25.50 11.28
N GLN A 137 17.32 24.55 12.05
CA GLN A 137 18.59 24.74 12.77
C GLN A 137 19.79 24.86 11.81
N GLN A 138 19.79 24.13 10.69
CA GLN A 138 20.86 24.23 9.69
C GLN A 138 20.89 25.60 8.99
N ASN A 139 19.74 26.25 8.79
CA ASN A 139 19.69 27.61 8.25
C ASN A 139 20.24 28.67 9.23
N MET A 140 20.06 28.48 10.54
CA MET A 140 20.59 29.43 11.53
C MET A 140 22.12 29.35 11.71
N MET A 141 22.72 28.18 11.48
CA MET A 141 24.18 28.05 11.52
C MET A 141 24.86 28.69 10.29
N GLN A 142 24.27 28.58 9.08
CA GLN A 142 24.78 29.26 7.87
C GLN A 142 24.61 30.79 7.90
N VAL A 143 23.54 31.32 8.50
CA VAL A 143 23.37 32.78 8.66
C VAL A 143 24.35 33.36 9.70
N SER A 144 24.71 32.60 10.74
CA SER A 144 25.72 33.04 11.71
C SER A 144 27.13 33.09 11.12
N GLU A 145 27.44 32.22 10.15
CA GLU A 145 28.73 32.19 9.46
C GLU A 145 28.88 33.32 8.43
N LEU A 146 27.75 33.91 7.98
CA LEU A 146 27.73 35.12 7.13
C LEU A 146 27.76 36.44 7.92
N LEU A 147 27.69 36.40 9.26
CA LEU A 147 27.63 37.59 10.13
C LEU A 147 28.88 37.81 10.99
N SER A 148 29.97 37.08 10.74
CA SER A 148 31.28 37.48 11.30
C SER A 148 31.73 38.79 10.64
N PRO A 149 32.01 39.87 11.41
CA PRO A 149 32.51 41.11 10.84
C PRO A 149 33.93 40.87 10.33
N THR A 150 34.09 40.80 9.01
CA THR A 150 35.40 40.92 8.37
C THR A 150 35.94 42.31 8.68
N SER A 151 36.92 42.38 9.57
CA SER A 151 37.69 43.58 9.82
C SER A 151 38.46 43.96 8.54
N HIS A 152 38.34 45.23 8.19
CA HIS A 152 38.94 45.89 7.04
C HIS A 152 40.42 45.53 6.82
N HIS A 153 40.77 45.15 5.59
CA HIS A 153 41.77 45.89 4.81
C HIS A 153 41.70 45.53 3.32
N ASP A 154 41.52 46.58 2.52
CA ASP A 154 41.89 46.75 1.11
C ASP A 154 41.45 45.74 0.03
N GLY A 155 40.92 46.29 -1.08
CA GLY A 155 40.84 45.60 -2.37
C GLY A 155 39.42 45.42 -2.91
N ARG A 156 39.08 46.24 -3.92
CA ARG A 156 37.87 46.19 -4.75
C ARG A 156 37.34 44.78 -5.04
N ILE A 157 36.04 44.57 -4.86
CA ILE A 157 35.23 43.68 -5.72
C ILE A 157 33.93 44.39 -6.08
N PHE A 158 33.75 44.62 -7.38
CA PHE A 158 32.51 45.08 -8.01
C PHE A 158 31.53 43.89 -8.01
N CYS A 159 30.35 44.02 -7.38
CA CYS A 159 29.23 43.11 -7.62
C CYS A 159 28.34 43.71 -8.71
N GLN A 160 28.37 43.07 -9.87
CA GLN A 160 27.49 43.33 -11.00
C GLN A 160 26.19 42.54 -10.80
N ASP A 161 25.08 43.15 -11.23
CA ASP A 161 23.73 42.58 -11.39
C ASP A 161 22.76 42.64 -10.19
N CYS A 162 22.37 43.87 -9.82
CA CYS A 162 20.98 44.16 -9.45
C CYS A 162 20.20 44.49 -10.73
N LYS A 163 19.51 43.52 -11.32
CA LYS A 163 18.50 43.80 -12.35
C LYS A 163 17.16 44.11 -11.68
N ALA A 164 16.66 45.28 -12.02
CA ALA A 164 15.60 46.01 -11.38
C ALA A 164 14.20 45.39 -11.50
N ALA A 165 13.40 45.81 -10.53
CA ALA A 165 11.94 45.84 -10.44
C ALA A 165 11.16 45.97 -11.76
N THR A 166 9.94 45.43 -11.72
CA THR A 166 8.74 46.17 -12.10
C THR A 166 7.66 45.91 -11.05
#